data_AF-A0A2E1KJA6-F1
#
_entry.id   AF-A0A2E1KJA6-F1
#
_cell.length_a   1.000
_cell.length_b   1.000
_cell.length_c   1.000
_cell.angle_alpha   90.00
_cell.angle_beta   90.00
_cell.angle_gamma   90.00
#
_symmetry.space_group_name_H-M   'P 1'
#
loop_
_entity.id
_entity.type
_entity.pdbx_description
1 polymer ?
#
loop_
_entity_poly.entity_id
_entity_poly.type
_entity_poly.pdbx_seq_one_letter_code
_entity_poly.pdbx_strand_id
1 'polypeptide(L)'
;MGNPTEFALAVMEQMLNGDAPSLNVLRTQLAHATISHELTGVGFYVNFNVPANCPTISNGSCHIGDVEAEIDGLVHGAGFVLFIVDGKIRTLEAYSYDEPWPESIERYVLKYHDSSTRMLPF
;
A
#
# COMPACT_ATOMS: atom_id res chain seq x y z
N MET A 1 18.85 -5.94 7.48
CA MET A 1 17.56 -5.21 7.56
C MET A 1 16.98 -5.18 6.16
N GLY A 2 15.83 -5.81 5.93
CA GLY A 2 15.07 -5.57 4.71
C GLY A 2 14.60 -4.11 4.70
N ASN A 3 14.69 -3.45 3.55
CA ASN A 3 14.34 -2.04 3.43
C ASN A 3 12.80 -1.90 3.52
N PRO A 4 12.22 -1.17 4.51
CA PRO A 4 10.77 -0.98 4.62
C PRO A 4 10.15 -0.42 3.34
N THR A 5 10.93 0.35 2.58
CA THR A 5 10.55 0.90 1.28
C THR A 5 10.35 -0.20 0.23
N GLU A 6 11.22 -1.20 0.17
CA GLU A 6 11.12 -2.30 -0.81
C GLU A 6 9.87 -3.14 -0.55
N PHE A 7 9.61 -3.47 0.72
CA PHE A 7 8.40 -4.17 1.10
C PHE A 7 7.14 -3.36 0.76
N ALA A 8 7.11 -2.08 1.14
CA ALA A 8 5.98 -1.21 0.81
C ALA A 8 5.74 -1.09 -0.71
N LEU A 9 6.81 -1.04 -1.52
CA LEU A 9 6.67 -1.00 -2.98
C LEU A 9 6.07 -2.29 -3.53
N ALA A 10 6.41 -3.46 -2.98
CA ALA A 10 5.79 -4.73 -3.37
C ALA A 10 4.29 -4.76 -3.01
N VAL A 11 3.91 -4.24 -1.83
CA VAL A 11 2.50 -4.08 -1.45
C VAL A 11 1.78 -3.15 -2.42
N MET A 12 2.39 -2.01 -2.76
CA MET A 12 1.83 -1.05 -3.71
C MET A 12 1.67 -1.66 -5.10
N GLU A 13 2.63 -2.46 -5.57
CA GLU A 13 2.54 -3.17 -6.85
C GLU A 13 1.32 -4.12 -6.87
N GLN A 14 1.13 -4.90 -5.81
CA GLN A 14 -0.04 -5.78 -5.66
C GLN A 14 -1.35 -4.98 -5.60
N MET A 15 -1.43 -3.97 -4.73
CA MET A 15 -2.63 -3.13 -4.57
C MET A 15 -3.03 -2.45 -5.88
N LEU A 16 -2.03 -1.98 -6.63
CA LEU A 16 -2.26 -1.26 -7.88
C LEU A 16 -2.32 -2.18 -9.09
N ASN A 17 -2.24 -3.51 -8.95
CA ASN A 17 -2.26 -4.43 -10.09
C ASN A 17 -3.64 -4.49 -10.79
N GLY A 18 -3.65 -4.58 -12.12
CA GLY A 18 -4.85 -4.65 -12.95
C GLY A 18 -4.94 -3.56 -14.03
N ASP A 19 -5.90 -3.71 -14.95
CA ASP A 19 -5.95 -2.91 -16.18
C ASP A 19 -6.89 -1.69 -16.12
N ALA A 20 -7.55 -1.46 -14.98
CA ALA A 20 -8.46 -0.33 -14.82
C ALA A 20 -7.72 1.01 -15.09
N PRO A 21 -8.32 1.97 -15.83
CA PRO A 21 -7.68 3.25 -16.13
C PRO A 21 -7.19 4.00 -14.88
N SER A 22 -7.98 3.96 -13.80
CA SER A 22 -7.59 4.54 -12.52
C SER A 22 -6.32 3.94 -11.95
N LEU A 23 -6.13 2.62 -12.04
CA LEU A 23 -4.90 1.94 -11.58
C LEU A 23 -3.68 2.34 -12.40
N ASN A 24 -3.83 2.52 -13.73
CA ASN A 24 -2.75 3.07 -14.58
C ASN A 24 -2.31 4.46 -14.12
N VAL A 25 -3.26 5.32 -13.76
CA VAL A 25 -2.98 6.67 -13.23
C VAL A 25 -2.26 6.57 -11.88
N LEU A 26 -2.74 5.76 -10.95
CA LEU A 26 -2.10 5.60 -9.63
C LEU A 26 -0.68 5.02 -9.74
N ARG A 27 -0.43 4.07 -10.66
CA ARG A 27 0.93 3.57 -10.94
C ARG A 27 1.84 4.68 -11.49
N THR A 28 1.31 5.55 -12.35
CA THR A 28 2.06 6.72 -12.83
C THR A 28 2.43 7.65 -11.68
N GLN A 29 1.50 7.92 -10.76
CA GLN A 29 1.78 8.72 -9.57
C GLN A 29 2.87 8.09 -8.69
N LEU A 30 2.81 6.77 -8.45
CA LEU A 30 3.81 6.04 -7.68
C LEU A 30 5.21 6.16 -8.29
N ALA A 31 5.34 6.03 -9.62
CA ALA A 31 6.62 6.14 -10.31
C ALA A 31 7.27 7.53 -10.21
N HIS A 32 6.49 8.58 -9.94
CA HIS A 32 6.96 9.95 -9.82
C HIS A 32 6.97 10.47 -8.37
N ALA A 33 6.45 9.71 -7.43
CA ALA A 33 6.36 10.11 -6.04
C ALA A 33 7.73 10.11 -5.36
N THR A 34 7.93 11.06 -4.45
CA THR A 34 8.98 10.94 -3.43
C THR A 34 8.38 10.24 -2.21
N ILE A 35 9.17 9.35 -1.59
CA ILE A 35 8.70 8.44 -0.55
C ILE A 35 9.41 8.76 0.78
N SER A 36 8.64 8.83 1.86
CA SER A 36 9.15 8.80 3.24
C SER A 36 8.39 7.77 4.06
N HIS A 37 9.00 7.28 5.14
CA HIS A 37 8.36 6.30 6.02
C HIS A 37 8.56 6.64 7.50
N GLU A 38 7.63 6.14 8.32
CA GLU A 38 7.62 6.29 9.78
C GLU A 38 7.19 4.97 10.43
N LEU A 39 7.97 4.47 11.41
CA LEU A 39 7.65 3.26 12.18
C LEU A 39 6.80 3.63 13.40
N THR A 40 5.77 2.83 13.69
CA THR A 40 4.85 3.07 14.83
C THR A 40 4.99 2.02 15.94
N GLY A 41 5.77 0.97 15.71
CA GLY A 41 5.93 -0.18 16.61
C GLY A 41 4.95 -1.33 16.33
N VAL A 42 3.76 -1.03 15.81
CA VAL A 42 2.74 -2.02 15.35
C VAL A 42 2.53 -1.98 13.84
N GLY A 43 3.46 -1.31 13.14
CA GLY A 43 3.34 -1.07 11.72
C GLY A 43 4.24 0.07 11.27
N PHE A 44 3.88 0.62 10.13
CA PHE A 44 4.52 1.80 9.58
C PHE A 44 3.59 2.56 8.63
N TYR A 45 3.89 3.85 8.45
CA TYR A 45 3.30 4.66 7.40
C TYR A 45 4.33 4.90 6.31
N VAL A 46 3.87 4.89 5.05
CA VAL A 46 4.63 5.39 3.90
C VAL A 46 3.88 6.55 3.30
N ASN A 47 4.50 7.72 3.26
CA ASN A 47 3.92 8.92 2.68
C ASN A 47 4.44 9.11 1.26
N PHE A 48 3.50 9.37 0.34
CA PHE A 48 3.79 9.66 -1.05
C PHE A 48 3.59 11.14 -1.31
N ASN A 49 4.66 11.82 -1.73
CA ASN A 49 4.59 13.18 -2.23
C ASN A 49 4.60 13.15 -3.76
N VAL A 50 3.40 13.18 -4.33
CA VAL A 50 3.12 13.11 -5.77
C VAL A 50 3.21 14.51 -6.39
N PRO A 51 4.01 14.71 -7.46
CA PRO A 51 4.10 15.99 -8.15
C PRO A 51 2.74 16.58 -8.57
N ALA A 52 2.64 17.91 -8.58
CA ALA A 52 1.40 18.61 -8.91
C ALA A 52 0.88 18.28 -10.33
N ASN A 53 1.79 18.07 -11.27
CA ASN A 53 1.52 17.78 -12.68
C ASN A 53 1.19 16.32 -13.00
N CYS A 54 1.24 15.40 -12.02
CA CYS A 54 0.81 14.02 -12.26
C CYS A 54 -0.71 13.96 -12.50
N PRO A 55 -1.17 13.04 -13.38
CA PRO A 55 -2.60 12.81 -13.58
C PRO A 55 -3.27 12.38 -12.28
N THR A 56 -4.55 12.70 -12.12
CA THR A 56 -5.39 12.31 -10.96
C THR A 56 -6.50 11.40 -11.41
N ILE A 57 -6.94 10.49 -10.54
CA ILE A 57 -8.18 9.75 -10.78
C ILE A 57 -9.39 10.67 -10.54
N SER A 58 -10.52 10.38 -11.20
CA SER A 58 -11.72 11.23 -11.13
C SER A 58 -12.45 11.17 -9.78
N ASN A 59 -12.32 10.04 -9.08
CA ASN A 59 -12.96 9.83 -7.80
C ASN A 59 -12.08 10.43 -6.71
N GLY A 60 -12.53 11.54 -6.12
CA GLY A 60 -11.78 12.39 -5.19
C GLY A 60 -10.98 11.63 -4.12
N SER A 61 -11.52 11.49 -2.92
CA SER A 61 -10.80 10.81 -1.82
C SER A 61 -11.43 9.45 -1.52
N CYS A 62 -10.61 8.40 -1.46
CA CYS A 62 -11.02 7.02 -1.19
C CYS A 62 -9.87 6.21 -0.58
N HIS A 63 -10.10 4.94 -0.28
CA HIS A 63 -9.07 4.04 0.20
C HIS A 63 -9.17 2.65 -0.43
N ILE A 64 -8.03 1.98 -0.60
CA ILE A 64 -7.93 0.58 -1.03
C ILE A 64 -7.35 -0.21 0.14
N GLY A 65 -8.03 -1.26 0.57
CA GLY A 65 -7.62 -2.09 1.71
C GLY A 65 -7.87 -3.57 1.48
N ASP A 66 -7.62 -4.03 0.26
CA ASP A 66 -7.94 -5.39 -0.18
C ASP A 66 -6.73 -6.33 -0.27
N VAL A 67 -5.55 -5.88 0.18
CA VAL A 67 -4.31 -6.67 0.23
C VAL A 67 -3.92 -6.92 1.67
N GLU A 68 -3.43 -8.13 1.94
CA GLU A 68 -2.85 -8.56 3.21
C GLU A 68 -1.54 -9.34 2.95
N ALA A 69 -0.75 -9.53 4.01
CA ALA A 69 0.50 -10.28 3.96
C ALA A 69 0.58 -11.32 5.07
N GLU A 70 1.04 -12.51 4.74
CA GLU A 70 1.66 -13.41 5.71
C GLU A 70 3.14 -13.04 5.81
N ILE A 71 3.65 -12.76 7.01
CA ILE A 71 5.03 -12.30 7.24
C ILE A 71 5.68 -13.17 8.30
N ASP A 72 6.89 -13.66 8.05
CA ASP A 72 7.66 -14.40 9.06
C ASP A 72 7.84 -13.52 10.32
N GLY A 73 7.40 -14.03 11.48
CA GLY A 73 7.42 -13.31 12.75
C GLY A 73 6.10 -12.64 13.14
N LEU A 74 5.09 -12.63 12.26
CA LEU A 74 3.72 -12.24 12.59
C LEU A 74 2.80 -13.47 12.64
N VAL A 75 2.07 -13.66 13.74
CA VAL A 75 1.13 -14.78 13.94
C VAL A 75 -0.14 -14.60 13.09
N HIS A 76 -0.59 -13.36 12.95
CA HIS A 76 -1.83 -12.99 12.28
C HIS A 76 -1.60 -12.30 10.93
N GLY A 77 -0.33 -12.14 10.53
CA GLY A 77 0.04 -11.42 9.33
C GLY A 77 -0.12 -9.90 9.48
N ALA A 78 -0.22 -9.22 8.34
CA ALA A 78 -0.33 -7.77 8.26
C ALA A 78 -1.42 -7.35 7.27
N GLY A 79 -2.11 -6.27 7.61
CA GLY A 79 -3.04 -5.58 6.71
C GLY A 79 -2.46 -4.28 6.18
N PHE A 80 -3.08 -3.78 5.11
CA PHE A 80 -2.66 -2.55 4.45
C PHE A 80 -3.84 -1.69 4.05
N VAL A 81 -3.70 -0.36 4.17
CA VAL A 81 -4.65 0.61 3.65
C VAL A 81 -3.91 1.68 2.86
N LEU A 82 -4.21 1.78 1.57
CA LEU A 82 -3.76 2.88 0.72
C LEU A 82 -4.81 3.98 0.71
N PHE A 83 -4.47 5.14 1.26
CA PHE A 83 -5.27 6.35 1.22
C PHE A 83 -4.99 7.13 -0.07
N ILE A 84 -6.06 7.46 -0.79
CA ILE A 84 -6.06 8.32 -1.96
C ILE A 84 -6.80 9.60 -1.58
N VAL A 85 -6.16 10.75 -1.78
CA VAL A 85 -6.69 12.08 -1.45
C VAL A 85 -6.64 12.95 -2.69
N ASP A 86 -7.77 13.56 -3.06
CA ASP A 86 -7.92 14.39 -4.26
C ASP A 86 -7.37 13.72 -5.53
N GLY A 87 -7.68 12.42 -5.65
CA GLY A 87 -7.29 11.58 -6.78
C GLY A 87 -5.81 11.21 -6.83
N LYS A 88 -5.05 11.44 -5.75
CA LYS A 88 -3.62 11.11 -5.63
C LYS A 88 -3.34 10.12 -4.50
N ILE A 89 -2.43 9.16 -4.72
CA ILE A 89 -1.89 8.36 -3.62
C ILE A 89 -1.28 9.28 -2.56
N ARG A 90 -1.59 9.04 -1.29
CA ARG A 90 -1.18 9.92 -0.19
C ARG A 90 -0.38 9.20 0.87
N THR A 91 -0.92 8.08 1.38
CA THR A 91 -0.30 7.32 2.46
C THR A 91 -0.66 5.85 2.33
N LEU A 92 0.32 4.96 2.46
CA LEU A 92 0.10 3.55 2.75
C LEU A 92 0.29 3.35 4.25
N GLU A 93 -0.73 2.83 4.92
CA GLU A 93 -0.64 2.30 6.27
C GLU A 93 -0.40 0.79 6.19
N ALA A 94 0.59 0.30 6.92
CA ALA A 94 0.83 -1.11 7.18
C ALA A 94 0.68 -1.36 8.68
N TYR A 95 -0.08 -2.38 9.07
CA TYR A 95 -0.36 -2.68 10.46
C TYR A 95 -0.37 -4.19 10.72
N SER A 96 0.09 -4.59 11.90
CA SER A 96 -0.06 -5.95 12.44
C SER A 96 -1.30 -6.05 13.32
N TYR A 97 -1.74 -7.27 13.63
CA TYR A 97 -2.93 -7.54 14.44
C TYR A 97 -2.55 -7.96 15.86
N ASP A 98 -2.73 -7.06 16.83
CA ASP A 98 -2.50 -7.32 18.27
C ASP A 98 -1.09 -7.84 18.62
N GLU A 99 -0.10 -7.55 17.77
CA GLU A 99 1.29 -7.99 17.91
C GLU A 99 2.26 -6.92 17.40
N PRO A 100 3.52 -6.87 17.89
CA PRO A 100 4.49 -5.88 17.42
C PRO A 100 4.94 -6.17 15.98
N TRP A 101 5.28 -5.11 15.25
CA TRP A 101 5.83 -5.24 13.91
C TRP A 101 7.26 -5.82 13.97
N PRO A 102 7.64 -6.77 13.08
CA PRO A 102 8.98 -7.36 13.12
C PRO A 102 10.07 -6.33 12.77
N GLU A 103 11.22 -6.44 13.44
CA GLU A 103 12.38 -5.56 13.18
C GLU A 103 12.93 -5.71 11.75
N SER A 104 12.69 -6.87 11.12
CA SER A 104 13.07 -7.14 9.73
C SER A 104 12.09 -8.07 9.05
N ILE A 105 11.76 -7.76 7.80
CA ILE A 105 10.93 -8.59 6.93
C ILE A 105 11.88 -9.35 5.99
N GLU A 106 12.07 -10.65 6.23
CA GLU A 106 12.90 -11.50 5.37
C GLU A 106 12.07 -12.26 4.34
N ARG A 107 10.87 -12.70 4.74
CA ARG A 107 9.95 -13.46 3.90
C ARG A 107 8.52 -13.01 4.15
N TYR A 108 7.77 -12.92 3.06
CA TYR A 108 6.36 -12.60 3.10
C TYR A 108 5.65 -13.17 1.87
N VAL A 109 4.33 -13.32 1.97
CA VAL A 109 3.44 -13.68 0.87
C VAL A 109 2.30 -12.66 0.84
N LEU A 110 2.11 -11.99 -0.30
CA LEU A 110 1.00 -11.07 -0.52
C LEU A 110 -0.20 -11.80 -1.12
N LYS A 111 -1.39 -11.45 -0.66
CA LYS A 111 -2.66 -11.97 -1.18
C LYS A 111 -3.76 -10.92 -1.09
N TYR A 112 -4.80 -11.10 -1.89
CA TYR A 112 -6.01 -10.31 -1.75
C TYR A 112 -6.92 -10.92 -0.67
N HIS A 113 -7.63 -10.09 0.09
CA HIS A 113 -8.60 -10.52 1.12
C HIS A 113 -9.67 -11.47 0.57
N ASP A 114 -10.10 -11.23 -0.67
CA ASP A 114 -11.02 -12.09 -1.40
C ASP A 114 -10.46 -12.29 -2.81
N SER A 115 -10.42 -13.54 -3.26
CA SER A 115 -9.97 -13.91 -4.62
C SER A 115 -11.08 -13.77 -5.66
N SER A 116 -12.29 -13.34 -5.25
CA SER A 116 -13.37 -12.92 -6.14
C SER A 116 -13.05 -11.57 -6.83
N THR A 117 -13.94 -11.09 -7.71
CA THR A 117 -13.72 -9.84 -8.46
C THR A 117 -13.45 -8.66 -7.51
N ARG A 118 -12.25 -8.06 -7.61
CA ARG A 118 -11.87 -6.88 -6.83
C ARG A 118 -12.88 -5.74 -7.03
N MET A 119 -13.55 -5.33 -5.97
CA MET A 119 -14.42 -4.15 -5.96
C MET A 119 -13.65 -2.94 -5.46
N LEU A 120 -13.10 -2.17 -6.40
CA LEU A 120 -12.40 -0.93 -6.08
C LEU A 120 -13.41 0.23 -5.90
N PRO A 121 -13.07 1.24 -5.09
CA PRO A 121 -13.97 2.35 -4.78
C PRO A 121 -14.11 3.37 -5.94
N PHE A 122 -13.70 3.00 -7.15
CA PHE A 122 -13.74 3.86 -8.33
C PHE A 122 -14.02 3.16 -9.64
#